data_AF-A0A2Z5JP04-F1
#
_entry.id   AF-A0A2Z5JP04-F1
#
_cell.length_a   1.000
_cell.length_b   1.000
_cell.length_c   1.000
_cell.angle_alpha   90.00
_cell.angle_beta   90.00
_cell.angle_gamma   90.00
#
_symmetry.space_group_name_H-M   'P 1'
#
loop_
_entity.id
_entity.type
_entity.pdbx_description
1 polymer ?
#
loop_
_entity_poly.entity_id
_entity_poly.type
_entity_poly.pdbx_seq_one_letter_code
_entity_poly.pdbx_strand_id
1 'polypeptide(L)'
;MAFRHPDGDYAITAMYSVPDDAWYLELDLVAGQRNLVTAVVPDEDPAREPTVCFNPRGPHVEVPYEVMCWFMHQVDEEIRTSRAWMRLRPELVEIIYQLRQEHMGAIDDDTFRHVLAEVRATVPEADVPAVLEAAFGRNPDGTTMDHPQAPRPVEG
;
A
#
# COMPACT_ATOMS: atom_id res chain seq x y z
N MET A 1 3.60 -3.02 9.68
CA MET A 1 4.93 -3.67 9.55
C MET A 1 5.99 -2.77 10.18
N ALA A 2 7.13 -3.29 10.65
CA ALA A 2 8.20 -2.46 11.21
C ALA A 2 9.56 -2.81 10.58
N PHE A 3 10.30 -1.81 10.13
CA PHE A 3 11.65 -1.93 9.57
C PHE A 3 12.63 -1.23 10.50
N ARG A 4 13.73 -1.88 10.90
CA ARG A 4 14.76 -1.23 11.71
C ARG A 4 15.92 -0.80 10.82
N HIS A 5 16.42 0.40 11.06
CA HIS A 5 17.67 0.84 10.46
C HIS A 5 18.83 -0.02 11.00
N PRO A 6 19.86 -0.34 10.22
CA PRO A 6 21.00 -1.17 10.67
C PRO A 6 21.68 -0.65 11.95
N ASP A 7 21.72 0.66 12.13
CA ASP A 7 22.32 1.31 13.31
C ASP A 7 21.43 1.24 14.58
N GLY A 8 20.17 0.80 14.44
CA GLY A 8 19.25 0.53 15.55
C GLY A 8 18.53 1.76 16.13
N ASP A 9 19.03 2.97 15.87
CA ASP A 9 18.46 4.22 16.42
C ASP A 9 17.16 4.67 15.75
N TYR A 10 16.90 4.18 14.53
CA TYR A 10 15.74 4.56 13.73
C TYR A 10 14.91 3.33 13.34
N ALA A 11 13.60 3.52 13.27
CA ALA A 11 12.66 2.52 12.79
C ALA A 11 11.63 3.16 11.86
N ILE A 12 11.07 2.37 10.95
CA ILE A 12 9.93 2.74 10.13
C ILE A 12 8.76 1.85 10.52
N THR A 13 7.65 2.47 10.90
CA THR A 13 6.39 1.78 11.15
C THR A 13 5.44 2.03 9.99
N ALA A 14 4.90 0.97 9.40
CA ALA A 14 3.89 1.04 8.34
C ALA A 14 2.52 0.59 8.87
N MET A 15 1.49 1.42 8.67
CA MET A 15 0.12 1.19 9.11
C MET A 15 -0.86 1.62 8.03
N TYR A 16 -1.90 0.81 7.80
CA TYR A 16 -3.00 1.21 6.91
C TYR A 16 -4.09 1.97 7.68
N SER A 17 -4.49 3.13 7.18
CA SER A 17 -5.59 3.93 7.71
C SER A 17 -6.83 3.73 6.83
N VAL A 18 -7.77 2.90 7.27
CA VAL A 18 -9.06 2.68 6.58
C VAL A 18 -9.83 4.00 6.37
N PRO A 19 -9.90 4.93 7.35
CA PRO A 19 -10.60 6.20 7.13
C PRO A 19 -9.99 7.10 6.04
N ASP A 20 -8.68 6.96 5.79
CA ASP A 20 -7.96 7.81 4.84
C ASP A 20 -7.65 7.12 3.53
N ASP A 21 -7.97 5.83 3.41
CA ASP A 21 -7.62 4.94 2.29
C ASP A 21 -6.16 5.12 1.87
N ALA A 22 -5.26 4.99 2.85
CA ALA A 22 -3.85 5.25 2.68
C ALA A 22 -2.96 4.44 3.62
N TRP A 23 -1.78 4.11 3.13
CA TRP A 23 -0.66 3.65 3.93
C TRP A 23 0.08 4.84 4.58
N TYR A 24 0.32 4.73 5.88
CA TYR A 24 1.12 5.65 6.67
C TYR A 24 2.46 4.99 6.97
N LEU A 25 3.56 5.63 6.57
CA LEU A 25 4.91 5.22 6.90
C LEU A 25 5.53 6.28 7.81
N GLU A 26 5.81 5.87 9.04
CA GLU A 26 6.31 6.74 10.10
C GLU A 26 7.77 6.43 10.35
N LEU A 27 8.65 7.42 10.17
CA LEU A 27 10.04 7.37 10.59
C LEU A 27 10.14 7.79 12.06
N ASP A 28 10.55 6.86 12.89
CA ASP A 28 10.66 7.02 14.33
C ASP A 28 12.12 7.03 14.78
N LEU A 29 12.45 7.93 15.71
CA LEU A 29 13.62 7.79 16.56
C LEU A 29 13.25 6.82 17.70
N VAL A 30 13.93 5.68 17.75
CA VAL A 30 13.67 4.61 18.73
C VAL A 30 13.93 5.13 20.14
N ALA A 31 15.02 5.88 20.32
CA ALA A 31 15.32 6.57 21.55
C ALA A 31 14.25 7.65 21.83
N GLY A 32 13.35 7.37 22.78
CA GLY A 32 12.30 8.29 23.20
C GLY A 32 10.99 8.18 22.42
N GLN A 33 10.83 7.18 21.55
CA GLN A 33 9.60 6.86 20.81
C GLN A 33 8.98 8.09 20.12
N ARG A 34 9.75 8.73 19.24
CA ARG A 34 9.32 9.97 18.58
C ARG A 34 9.19 9.78 17.07
N ASN A 35 7.99 10.02 16.57
CA ASN A 35 7.76 10.21 15.15
C ASN A 35 8.43 11.51 14.68
N LEU A 36 9.27 11.40 13.65
CA LEU A 36 10.01 12.51 13.02
C LEU A 36 9.37 12.91 11.70
N VAL A 37 9.00 11.93 10.89
CA VAL A 37 8.50 12.11 9.53
C VAL A 37 7.38 11.11 9.29
N THR A 38 6.35 11.54 8.59
CA THR A 38 5.26 10.67 8.15
C THR A 38 5.09 10.83 6.64
N ALA A 39 5.14 9.70 5.92
CA ALA A 39 4.69 9.63 4.55
C ALA A 39 3.28 9.05 4.50
N VAL A 40 2.42 9.64 3.66
CA VAL A 40 1.06 9.18 3.42
C VAL A 40 0.97 8.78 1.95
N VAL A 41 0.63 7.52 1.70
CA VAL A 41 0.51 6.92 0.37
C VAL A 41 -0.94 6.47 0.17
N PRO A 42 -1.79 7.32 -0.42
CA PRO A 42 -3.14 6.93 -0.81
C PRO A 42 -3.06 5.85 -1.89
N ASP A 43 -3.78 4.74 -1.74
CA ASP A 43 -3.72 3.61 -2.67
C ASP A 43 -5.06 3.26 -3.32
N GLU A 44 -6.15 3.89 -2.86
CA GLU A 44 -7.48 3.75 -3.45
C GLU A 44 -7.78 4.82 -4.52
N ASP A 45 -7.44 6.09 -4.27
CA ASP A 45 -7.75 7.20 -5.18
C ASP A 45 -6.55 7.56 -6.08
N PRO A 46 -6.63 7.32 -7.41
CA PRO A 46 -5.56 7.64 -8.34
C PRO A 46 -5.23 9.14 -8.44
N ALA A 47 -6.18 10.03 -8.12
CA ALA A 47 -6.00 11.47 -8.22
C ALA A 47 -5.26 12.07 -7.01
N ARG A 48 -5.18 11.36 -5.89
CA ARG A 48 -4.43 11.80 -4.71
C ARG A 48 -2.96 11.45 -4.85
N GLU A 49 -2.08 12.41 -4.60
CA GLU A 49 -0.62 12.18 -4.64
C GLU A 49 -0.08 11.71 -3.28
N PRO A 50 0.95 10.86 -3.25
CA PRO A 50 1.71 10.58 -2.04
C PRO A 50 2.36 11.85 -1.48
N THR A 51 2.39 11.99 -0.16
CA THR A 51 2.95 13.18 0.51
C THR A 51 3.85 12.80 1.67
N VAL A 52 4.74 13.71 2.07
CA VAL A 52 5.62 13.56 3.23
C VAL A 52 5.52 14.81 4.09
N CYS A 53 5.35 14.63 5.40
CA CYS A 53 5.33 15.72 6.37
C CYS A 53 6.28 15.45 7.53
N PHE A 54 6.90 16.50 8.04
CA PHE A 54 7.72 16.45 9.25
C PHE A 54 6.85 16.76 10.45
N ASN A 55 7.07 16.06 11.57
CA ASN A 55 6.27 16.26 12.78
C ASN A 55 6.40 17.72 13.28
N PRO A 56 5.34 18.53 13.18
CA PRO A 56 5.43 19.95 13.51
C PRO A 56 5.37 20.21 15.02
N ARG A 57 5.00 19.20 15.81
CA ARG A 57 4.84 19.28 17.27
C ARG A 57 6.09 18.84 18.02
N GLY A 58 7.05 18.23 17.33
CA GLY A 58 8.32 17.81 17.90
C GLY A 58 9.34 18.96 17.97
N PRO A 59 10.41 18.82 18.78
CA PRO A 59 11.58 19.69 18.62
C PRO A 59 12.17 19.50 17.22
N HIS A 60 12.91 20.50 16.74
CA HIS A 60 13.70 20.33 15.53
C HIS A 60 14.75 19.24 15.75
N VAL A 61 14.73 18.21 14.92
CA VAL A 61 15.67 17.08 14.95
C VAL A 61 16.38 17.01 13.62
N GLU A 62 17.71 17.02 13.65
CA GLU A 62 18.51 16.73 12.47
C GLU A 62 18.47 15.23 12.19
N VAL A 63 17.89 14.85 11.06
CA VAL A 63 17.87 13.46 10.58
C VAL A 63 19.08 13.26 9.68
N PRO A 64 19.95 12.27 9.93
CA PRO A 64 21.06 11.95 9.04
C PRO A 64 20.56 11.70 7.61
N TYR A 65 21.30 12.22 6.63
CA TYR A 65 20.94 12.11 5.21
C TYR A 65 20.70 10.66 4.78
N GLU A 66 21.57 9.74 5.16
CA GLU A 66 21.45 8.31 4.82
C GLU A 66 20.18 7.67 5.38
N VAL A 67 19.77 8.06 6.60
CA VAL A 67 18.51 7.58 7.22
C VAL A 67 17.31 8.11 6.45
N MET A 68 17.35 9.37 6.01
CA MET A 68 16.31 9.94 5.15
C MET A 68 16.25 9.23 3.80
N CYS A 69 17.39 8.93 3.17
CA CYS A 69 17.44 8.17 1.92
C CYS A 69 16.85 6.76 2.09
N TRP A 70 17.18 6.08 3.19
CA TRP A 70 16.59 4.79 3.52
C TRP A 70 15.08 4.87 3.72
N PHE A 71 14.58 5.88 4.44
CA PHE A 71 13.15 6.11 4.60
C PHE A 71 12.45 6.34 3.26
N MET A 72 12.98 7.25 2.44
CA MET A 72 12.42 7.54 1.13
C MET A 72 12.44 6.33 0.19
N HIS A 73 13.43 5.44 0.31
CA HIS A 73 13.43 4.16 -0.41
C HIS A 73 12.26 3.26 0.03
N GLN A 74 11.96 3.16 1.32
CA GLN A 74 10.79 2.39 1.77
C GLN A 74 9.46 3.02 1.31
N VAL A 75 9.39 4.35 1.28
CA VAL A 75 8.23 5.08 0.73
C VAL A 75 8.06 4.79 -0.76
N ASP A 76 9.15 4.80 -1.54
CA ASP A 76 9.09 4.47 -2.97
C ASP A 76 8.67 3.02 -3.22
N GLU A 77 9.18 2.08 -2.41
CA GLU A 77 8.73 0.68 -2.47
C GLU A 77 7.23 0.55 -2.18
N GLU A 78 6.71 1.24 -1.15
CA GLU A 78 5.28 1.23 -0.85
C GLU A 78 4.45 1.83 -2.00
N ILE A 79 4.87 2.96 -2.58
CA ILE A 79 4.21 3.54 -3.76
C ILE A 79 4.25 2.55 -4.92
N ARG A 80 5.37 1.86 -5.11
CA ARG A 80 5.53 0.90 -6.20
C ARG A 80 4.57 -0.27 -6.06
N THR A 81 4.38 -0.81 -4.85
CA THR A 81 3.52 -1.95 -4.55
C THR A 81 2.05 -1.55 -4.49
N SER A 82 1.68 -0.64 -3.59
CA SER A 82 0.28 -0.28 -3.32
C SER A 82 -0.42 0.37 -4.53
N ARG A 83 0.32 1.16 -5.31
CA ARG A 83 -0.20 1.87 -6.49
C ARG A 83 0.21 1.22 -7.81
N ALA A 84 0.65 -0.04 -7.80
CA ALA A 84 1.05 -0.76 -9.01
C ALA A 84 -0.04 -0.76 -10.09
N TRP A 85 -1.28 -0.98 -9.68
CA TRP A 85 -2.45 -1.04 -10.55
C TRP A 85 -2.76 0.29 -11.25
N MET A 86 -2.37 1.42 -10.66
CA MET A 86 -2.54 2.75 -11.26
C MET A 86 -1.63 2.99 -12.47
N ARG A 87 -0.65 2.11 -12.72
CA ARG A 87 0.19 2.13 -13.92
C ARG A 87 -0.41 1.35 -15.10
N LEU A 88 -1.56 0.69 -14.89
CA LEU A 88 -2.30 0.01 -15.97
C LEU A 88 -2.92 1.04 -16.92
N ARG A 89 -3.56 0.54 -17.99
CA ARG A 89 -4.29 1.41 -18.92
C ARG A 89 -5.42 2.15 -18.19
N PRO A 90 -5.72 3.42 -18.53
CA PRO A 90 -6.69 4.24 -17.82
C PRO A 90 -8.07 3.58 -17.67
N GLU A 91 -8.52 2.81 -18.67
CA GLU A 91 -9.83 2.15 -18.62
C GLU A 91 -9.85 1.02 -17.57
N LEU A 92 -8.73 0.33 -17.37
CA LEU A 92 -8.60 -0.70 -16.35
C LEU A 92 -8.51 -0.07 -14.96
N VAL A 93 -7.80 1.05 -14.82
CA VAL A 93 -7.70 1.82 -13.57
C VAL A 93 -9.11 2.26 -13.14
N GLU A 94 -9.93 2.76 -14.05
CA GLU A 94 -11.30 3.17 -13.73
C GLU A 94 -12.15 1.99 -13.24
N ILE A 95 -12.07 0.82 -13.91
CA ILE A 95 -12.79 -0.38 -13.49
C ILE A 95 -12.33 -0.86 -12.11
N ILE A 96 -11.02 -0.94 -11.87
CA ILE A 96 -10.46 -1.37 -10.58
C ILE A 96 -10.89 -0.41 -9.47
N TYR A 97 -10.85 0.90 -9.73
CA TYR A 97 -11.29 1.91 -8.79
C TYR A 97 -12.77 1.72 -8.41
N GLN A 98 -13.67 1.54 -9.39
CA GLN A 98 -15.09 1.30 -9.10
C GLN A 98 -15.29 0.02 -8.27
N LEU A 99 -14.63 -1.08 -8.65
CA LEU A 99 -14.73 -2.36 -7.94
C LEU A 99 -14.26 -2.23 -6.48
N ARG A 100 -13.16 -1.52 -6.23
CA ARG A 100 -12.67 -1.29 -4.88
C ARG A 100 -13.61 -0.41 -4.06
N GLN A 101 -14.22 0.62 -4.66
CA GLN A 101 -15.19 1.48 -3.97
C GLN A 101 -16.50 0.74 -3.64
N GLU A 102 -16.99 -0.12 -4.54
CA GLU A 102 -18.23 -0.87 -4.34
C GLU A 102 -18.10 -1.96 -3.29
N HIS A 103 -16.95 -2.62 -3.23
CA HIS A 103 -16.72 -3.79 -2.37
C HIS A 103 -15.73 -3.53 -1.22
N MET A 104 -15.20 -2.31 -1.08
CA MET A 104 -14.17 -1.96 -0.09
C MET A 104 -12.97 -2.93 -0.12
N GLY A 105 -12.57 -3.36 -1.31
CA GLY A 105 -11.48 -4.33 -1.52
C GLY A 105 -11.73 -5.74 -0.96
N ALA A 106 -12.91 -6.02 -0.42
CA ALA A 106 -13.25 -7.31 0.19
C ALA A 106 -14.54 -7.86 -0.42
N ILE A 107 -14.47 -9.08 -0.94
CA ILE A 107 -15.58 -9.73 -1.62
C ILE A 107 -15.71 -11.18 -1.17
N ASP A 108 -16.94 -11.62 -0.88
CA ASP A 108 -17.25 -13.02 -0.58
C ASP A 108 -17.32 -13.87 -1.86
N ASP A 109 -17.24 -15.19 -1.72
CA ASP A 109 -17.13 -16.09 -2.86
C ASP A 109 -18.36 -16.13 -3.77
N ASP A 110 -19.56 -15.89 -3.22
CA ASP A 110 -20.79 -15.88 -3.99
C ASP A 110 -20.88 -14.61 -4.84
N THR A 111 -20.60 -13.46 -4.23
CA THR A 111 -20.53 -12.17 -4.92
C THR A 111 -19.38 -12.15 -5.93
N PHE A 112 -18.23 -12.72 -5.60
CA PHE A 112 -17.06 -12.79 -6.48
C PHE A 112 -17.37 -13.49 -7.81
N ARG A 113 -18.16 -14.57 -7.79
CA ARG A 113 -18.55 -15.27 -9.03
C ARG A 113 -19.38 -14.40 -9.97
N HIS A 114 -20.19 -13.50 -9.43
CA HIS A 114 -21.03 -12.60 -10.21
C HIS A 114 -20.18 -11.46 -10.79
N VAL A 115 -19.36 -10.82 -9.95
CA VAL A 115 -18.42 -9.78 -10.36
C VAL A 115 -17.42 -10.29 -11.40
N LEU A 116 -16.90 -11.51 -11.25
CA LEU A 116 -16.02 -12.13 -12.26
C LEU A 116 -16.69 -12.24 -13.63
N ALA A 117 -17.98 -12.58 -13.69
CA ALA A 117 -18.72 -12.67 -14.95
C ALA A 117 -18.90 -11.29 -15.59
N GLU A 118 -19.17 -10.26 -14.80
CA GLU A 118 -19.29 -8.87 -15.26
C GLU A 118 -17.96 -8.30 -15.75
N VAL A 119 -16.86 -8.56 -15.03
CA VAL A 119 -15.50 -8.18 -15.43
C VAL A 119 -15.15 -8.84 -16.77
N ARG A 120 -15.42 -10.15 -16.94
CA ARG A 120 -15.19 -10.86 -18.22
C ARG A 120 -16.01 -10.33 -19.39
N ALA A 121 -17.19 -9.77 -19.13
CA ALA A 121 -18.03 -9.17 -20.16
C ALA A 121 -17.50 -7.79 -20.60
N THR A 122 -16.71 -7.12 -19.76
CA THR A 122 -16.32 -5.72 -19.92
C THR A 122 -14.82 -5.56 -20.25
N VAL A 123 -14.00 -6.50 -19.81
CA VAL A 123 -12.54 -6.48 -19.91
C VAL A 123 -12.06 -7.64 -20.79
N PRO A 124 -11.06 -7.45 -21.67
CA PRO A 124 -10.46 -8.56 -22.42
C PRO A 124 -9.94 -9.66 -21.49
N GLU A 125 -10.11 -10.94 -21.84
CA GLU A 125 -9.71 -12.07 -20.97
C GLU A 125 -8.23 -12.03 -20.55
N ALA A 126 -7.36 -11.42 -21.36
CA ALA A 126 -5.94 -11.24 -21.04
C ALA A 126 -5.68 -10.28 -19.86
N ASP A 127 -6.58 -9.33 -19.62
CA ASP A 127 -6.46 -8.29 -18.58
C ASP A 127 -7.24 -8.65 -17.30
N VAL A 128 -8.16 -9.64 -17.36
CA VAL A 128 -8.98 -10.09 -16.22
C VAL A 128 -8.13 -10.47 -15.00
N PRO A 129 -7.02 -11.22 -15.10
CA PRO A 129 -6.21 -11.55 -13.93
C PRO A 129 -5.66 -10.30 -13.22
N ALA A 130 -5.18 -9.32 -13.98
CA ALA A 130 -4.61 -8.09 -13.42
C ALA A 130 -5.67 -7.22 -12.72
N VAL A 131 -6.90 -7.18 -13.26
CA VAL A 131 -8.02 -6.45 -12.65
C VAL A 131 -8.44 -7.10 -11.33
N LEU A 132 -8.56 -8.43 -11.28
CA LEU A 132 -8.98 -9.15 -10.06
C LEU A 132 -7.91 -9.15 -8.98
N GLU A 133 -6.64 -9.26 -9.37
CA GLU A 133 -5.49 -9.10 -8.48
C GLU A 133 -5.54 -7.72 -7.83
N ALA A 134 -5.64 -6.68 -8.65
CA ALA A 134 -5.63 -5.31 -8.17
C ALA A 134 -6.87 -4.99 -7.33
N ALA A 135 -8.07 -5.44 -7.70
CA ALA A 135 -9.29 -5.09 -6.99
C ALA A 135 -9.50 -5.89 -5.69
N PHE A 136 -9.11 -7.16 -5.67
CA PHE A 136 -9.50 -8.09 -4.60
C PHE A 136 -8.36 -8.97 -4.07
N GLY A 137 -7.15 -8.90 -4.65
CA GLY A 137 -6.06 -9.81 -4.32
C GLY A 137 -6.38 -11.27 -4.66
N ARG A 138 -7.20 -11.52 -5.70
CA ARG A 138 -7.67 -12.86 -6.06
C ARG A 138 -7.32 -13.24 -7.50
N ASN A 139 -7.11 -14.53 -7.69
CA ASN A 139 -7.01 -15.17 -9.00
C ASN A 139 -8.40 -15.33 -9.64
N PRO A 140 -8.48 -15.49 -10.98
CA PRO A 140 -9.74 -15.81 -11.67
C PRO A 140 -10.42 -17.11 -11.24
N ASP A 141 -9.71 -18.03 -10.58
CA ASP A 141 -10.25 -19.26 -10.01
C ASP A 141 -10.85 -19.06 -8.60
N GLY A 142 -10.79 -17.84 -8.06
CA GLY A 142 -11.31 -17.45 -6.76
C GLY A 142 -10.32 -17.61 -5.61
N THR A 143 -9.13 -18.18 -5.84
CA THR A 143 -8.10 -18.30 -4.81
C THR A 143 -7.47 -16.94 -4.48
N THR A 144 -7.10 -16.72 -3.22
CA THR A 144 -6.34 -15.53 -2.82
C THR A 144 -4.92 -15.64 -3.33
N MET A 145 -4.38 -14.57 -3.90
CA MET A 145 -2.97 -14.53 -4.26
C MET A 145 -2.12 -14.40 -2.99
N ASP A 146 -1.23 -15.36 -2.78
CA ASP A 146 -0.16 -15.24 -1.78
C ASP A 146 0.76 -14.09 -2.20
N HIS A 147 0.57 -12.92 -1.61
CA HIS A 147 1.64 -11.96 -1.52
C HIS A 147 2.68 -12.55 -0.55
N PRO A 148 3.99 -12.57 -0.88
CA PRO A 148 5.00 -12.98 0.07
C PRO A 148 4.85 -12.09 1.30
N GLN A 149 4.35 -12.68 2.37
CA GLN A 149 4.31 -12.08 3.69
C GLN A 149 5.75 -11.65 3.99
N ALA A 150 5.91 -10.36 4.26
CA ALA A 150 7.16 -9.79 4.78
C ALA A 150 7.83 -10.76 5.77
N PRO A 151 9.17 -10.92 5.71
CA PRO A 151 9.87 -11.90 6.52
C PRO A 151 9.51 -11.71 7.99
N ARG A 152 9.02 -12.80 8.61
CA ARG A 152 8.67 -12.82 10.04
C ARG A 152 9.88 -12.36 10.86
N PRO A 153 9.68 -11.57 11.93
CA PRO A 153 10.79 -11.23 12.82
C PRO A 153 11.38 -12.52 13.36
N VAL A 154 12.67 -12.71 13.16
CA VAL A 154 13.46 -13.69 13.90
C VAL A 154 13.44 -13.26 15.37
N GLU A 155 12.76 -14.05 16.20
CA GLU A 155 12.98 -13.98 17.65
C GLU A 155 14.40 -14.50 17.92
N GLY A 156 15.26 -13.62 18.42
CA GLY A 156 16.63 -13.90 18.85
C GLY A 156 17.11 -12.83 19.80
#